data_AF-A0A961BIP7-F1
#
_entry.id   AF-A0A961BIP7-F1
#
_cell.length_a   1.000
_cell.length_b   1.000
_cell.length_c   1.000
_cell.angle_alpha   90.00
_cell.angle_beta   90.00
_cell.angle_gamma   90.00
#
_symmetry.space_group_name_H-M   'P 1'
#
loop_
_entity.id
_entity.type
_entity.pdbx_description
1 polymer ?
#
loop_
_entity_poly.entity_id
_entity_poly.type
_entity_poly.pdbx_seq_one_letter_code
_entity_poly.pdbx_strand_id
1 'polypeptide(L)'
;MSCQTLHLHIGSPKTATTALQVHLQKHQTALAGQGLLYPESGVLHSNAWERPGAPVDNYLAPAHHGFIWWPSSHAGPVCLAETSVWDQLGEELKKTPCPDAVVSNEAFWFVPAAEVRARCAGVFKGKIRLICYLRRQDGSAASNYAEFCKMGYFTGSPAAFLDQGQALGANRVVADTVRSLDYQTWLTPWIEAFGRENVTVRVFEKDRLVQGDIGRDFLSQLIPGKIIGENLPPAGWHNESLDPRALVVIREFRRSLESSPLAPKAPGWGQHEGEIRDRLRDAAVAAGWTGCKALVWEPEQAAALLERHASGNGWLQEQWGPVGEETSFFPASRPSGPANLPSMKDLPGDQLARFYEKLLLEPLGFDCFRAVGAPDEEAERWRVRCGQLEQQLSAAQKRATSRRKSIIQAVRNVEESLMMLEDSRRWRLMHLGSRRRASKSLGRLRDWVEKLRSRLGI
;
A
#
# COMPACT_ATOMS: atom_id res chain seq x y z
N MET A 1 13.17 -37.07 -13.21
CA MET A 1 12.56 -37.30 -11.88
C MET A 1 11.40 -36.32 -11.76
N SER A 2 10.26 -36.73 -11.23
CA SER A 2 9.11 -35.83 -11.00
C SER A 2 9.24 -35.12 -9.65
N CYS A 3 8.46 -34.05 -9.44
CA CYS A 3 8.40 -33.36 -8.16
C CYS A 3 8.00 -34.32 -7.02
N GLN A 4 8.70 -34.20 -5.89
CA GLN A 4 8.55 -35.00 -4.67
C GLN A 4 7.97 -34.17 -3.52
N THR A 5 8.31 -32.87 -3.46
CA THR A 5 7.84 -31.97 -2.40
C THR A 5 7.25 -30.68 -2.98
N LEU A 6 6.04 -30.34 -2.53
CA LEU A 6 5.40 -29.04 -2.78
C LEU A 6 5.46 -28.20 -1.51
N HIS A 7 6.15 -27.07 -1.57
CA HIS A 7 6.21 -26.08 -0.51
C HIS A 7 5.16 -25.01 -0.73
N LEU A 8 4.34 -24.73 0.29
CA LEU A 8 3.37 -23.64 0.29
C LEU A 8 3.86 -22.56 1.26
N HIS A 9 4.16 -21.38 0.72
CA HIS A 9 4.32 -20.19 1.52
C HIS A 9 2.95 -19.51 1.70
N ILE A 10 2.44 -19.57 2.93
CA ILE A 10 1.04 -19.22 3.23
C ILE A 10 0.87 -17.88 3.96
N GLY A 11 1.93 -17.09 4.13
CA GLY A 11 1.91 -15.85 4.90
C GLY A 11 2.69 -15.98 6.21
N SER A 12 2.35 -15.32 7.31
CA SER A 12 1.26 -14.34 7.49
C SER A 12 1.48 -13.06 6.66
N PRO A 13 0.43 -12.27 6.37
CA PRO A 13 0.59 -10.97 5.73
C PRO A 13 1.54 -10.04 6.48
N LYS A 14 2.11 -9.06 5.75
CA LYS A 14 3.03 -8.04 6.29
C LYS A 14 4.38 -8.58 6.80
N THR A 15 4.83 -9.70 6.23
CA THR A 15 6.15 -10.32 6.48
C THR A 15 7.08 -10.25 5.26
N ALA A 16 6.99 -9.14 4.50
CA ALA A 16 7.71 -8.93 3.24
C ALA A 16 7.47 -9.99 2.15
N THR A 17 6.24 -10.52 2.09
CA THR A 17 5.82 -11.53 1.11
C THR A 17 6.00 -11.05 -0.33
N THR A 18 5.71 -9.77 -0.62
CA THR A 18 5.97 -9.14 -1.91
C THR A 18 7.45 -9.20 -2.32
N ALA A 19 8.37 -8.87 -1.40
CA ALA A 19 9.81 -8.90 -1.69
C ALA A 19 10.26 -10.33 -1.99
N LEU A 20 9.78 -11.30 -1.20
CA LEU A 20 10.05 -12.72 -1.41
C LEU A 20 9.51 -13.21 -2.76
N GLN A 21 8.25 -12.91 -3.11
CA GLN A 21 7.62 -13.36 -4.35
C GLN A 21 8.31 -12.79 -5.59
N VAL A 22 8.63 -11.49 -5.57
CA VAL A 22 9.43 -10.85 -6.63
C VAL A 22 10.79 -11.53 -6.77
N HIS A 23 11.46 -11.80 -5.66
CA HIS A 23 12.76 -12.48 -5.66
C HIS A 23 12.66 -13.89 -6.26
N LEU A 24 11.68 -14.69 -5.84
CA LEU A 24 11.48 -16.05 -6.35
C LEU A 24 11.20 -16.07 -7.85
N GLN A 25 10.28 -15.22 -8.35
CA GLN A 25 9.97 -15.18 -9.78
C GLN A 25 11.16 -14.68 -10.60
N LYS A 26 11.80 -13.58 -10.18
CA LYS A 26 12.95 -13.01 -10.88
C LYS A 26 14.09 -14.02 -11.05
N HIS A 27 14.24 -14.95 -10.11
CA HIS A 27 15.30 -15.94 -10.10
C HIS A 27 14.83 -17.37 -10.42
N GLN A 28 13.62 -17.54 -10.97
CA GLN A 28 13.01 -18.85 -11.20
C GLN A 28 13.88 -19.80 -12.04
N THR A 29 14.56 -19.31 -13.09
CA THR A 29 15.47 -20.14 -13.90
C THR A 29 16.68 -20.61 -13.11
N ALA A 30 17.28 -19.73 -12.29
CA ALA A 30 18.44 -20.07 -11.47
C ALA A 30 18.07 -21.05 -10.33
N LEU A 31 16.87 -20.91 -9.77
CA LEU A 31 16.32 -21.81 -8.76
C LEU A 31 15.97 -23.17 -9.36
N ALA A 32 15.39 -23.20 -10.57
CA ALA A 32 15.10 -24.44 -11.30
C ALA A 32 16.39 -25.23 -11.60
N GLY A 33 17.48 -24.54 -11.98
CA GLY A 33 18.81 -25.15 -12.12
C GLY A 33 19.36 -25.76 -10.82
N GLN A 34 18.82 -25.35 -9.67
CA GLN A 34 19.12 -25.90 -8.35
C GLN A 34 18.05 -26.89 -7.86
N GLY A 35 17.10 -27.28 -8.71
CA GLY A 35 16.06 -28.26 -8.41
C GLY A 35 14.85 -27.72 -7.67
N LEU A 36 14.63 -26.40 -7.68
CA LEU A 36 13.43 -25.76 -7.12
C LEU A 36 12.62 -25.10 -8.23
N LEU A 37 11.44 -25.66 -8.52
CA LEU A 37 10.47 -25.05 -9.44
C LEU A 37 9.71 -23.92 -8.74
N TYR A 38 9.63 -22.75 -9.38
CA TYR A 38 8.60 -21.75 -9.13
C TYR A 38 7.57 -21.87 -10.28
N PRO A 39 6.38 -22.45 -10.04
CA PRO A 39 5.40 -22.70 -11.11
C PRO A 39 4.91 -21.42 -11.78
N GLU A 40 4.51 -21.51 -13.05
CA GLU A 40 3.85 -20.40 -13.76
C GLU A 40 2.34 -20.37 -13.45
N SER A 41 1.75 -21.54 -13.16
CA SER A 41 0.34 -21.69 -12.79
C SER A 41 -0.04 -20.76 -11.65
N GLY A 42 -1.03 -19.89 -11.89
CA GLY A 42 -1.52 -18.95 -10.88
C GLY A 42 -0.64 -17.72 -10.67
N VAL A 43 0.49 -17.59 -11.37
CA VAL A 43 1.26 -16.33 -11.40
C VAL A 43 0.50 -15.32 -12.25
N LEU A 44 0.09 -14.22 -11.64
CA LEU A 44 -0.48 -13.10 -12.37
C LEU A 44 0.65 -12.23 -12.89
N HIS A 45 1.02 -12.41 -14.16
CA HIS A 45 1.91 -11.49 -14.85
C HIS A 45 1.14 -10.21 -15.10
N SER A 46 1.30 -9.22 -14.22
CA SER A 46 0.85 -7.89 -14.58
C SER A 46 1.81 -7.32 -15.61
N ASN A 47 1.26 -7.02 -16.78
CA ASN A 47 1.89 -6.16 -17.77
C ASN A 47 2.00 -4.70 -17.27
N ALA A 48 1.89 -4.46 -15.95
CA ALA A 48 1.88 -3.16 -15.30
C ALA A 48 3.30 -2.64 -15.01
N TRP A 49 4.32 -3.51 -15.00
CA TRP A 49 5.70 -3.06 -14.87
C TRP A 49 6.26 -2.43 -16.16
N GLU A 50 5.71 -2.77 -17.33
CA GLU A 50 6.24 -2.35 -18.64
C GLU A 50 5.34 -1.34 -19.39
N ARG A 51 4.17 -0.97 -18.87
CA ARG A 51 3.30 0.04 -19.47
C ARG A 51 3.48 1.40 -18.81
N PRO A 52 3.95 2.44 -19.53
CA PRO A 52 3.88 3.81 -19.04
C PRO A 52 2.42 4.20 -18.80
N GLY A 53 2.04 4.44 -17.54
CA GLY A 53 0.73 4.97 -17.17
C GLY A 53 -0.38 3.94 -16.88
N ALA A 54 -0.08 2.66 -16.72
CA ALA A 54 -1.02 1.73 -16.08
C ALA A 54 -0.93 1.85 -14.54
N PRO A 55 -2.05 1.73 -13.79
CA PRO A 55 -2.00 1.67 -12.33
C PRO A 55 -1.07 0.54 -11.90
N VAL A 56 0.00 0.88 -11.16
CA VAL A 56 0.82 -0.12 -10.47
C VAL A 56 0.06 -0.53 -9.23
N ASP A 57 -0.91 -1.41 -9.42
CA ASP A 57 -1.51 -2.12 -8.30
C ASP A 57 -0.41 -3.00 -7.70
N ASN A 58 0.17 -2.59 -6.56
CA ASN A 58 1.17 -3.40 -5.82
C ASN A 58 0.64 -4.79 -5.41
N TYR A 59 -0.65 -5.07 -5.64
CA TYR A 59 -1.24 -6.41 -5.54
C TYR A 59 -0.86 -7.33 -6.70
N LEU A 60 -0.13 -6.81 -7.69
CA LEU A 60 0.37 -7.55 -8.84
C LEU A 60 1.89 -7.73 -8.80
N ALA A 61 2.45 -7.85 -7.58
CA ALA A 61 3.67 -8.60 -7.45
C ALA A 61 3.47 -9.96 -8.14
N PRO A 62 4.45 -10.48 -8.87
CA PRO A 62 4.36 -11.76 -9.53
C PRO A 62 4.35 -12.90 -8.51
N ALA A 63 3.21 -13.06 -7.88
CA ALA A 63 2.90 -14.06 -6.90
C ALA A 63 1.80 -14.95 -7.45
N HIS A 64 1.59 -16.06 -6.76
CA HIS A 64 0.62 -17.06 -7.14
C HIS A 64 -0.82 -16.64 -6.75
N HIS A 65 -1.19 -15.39 -7.05
CA HIS A 65 -2.49 -14.80 -6.73
C HIS A 65 -3.66 -15.48 -7.47
N GLY A 66 -3.40 -16.14 -8.59
CA GLY A 66 -4.40 -16.90 -9.35
C GLY A 66 -4.97 -18.12 -8.62
N PHE A 67 -4.38 -18.59 -7.51
CA PHE A 67 -4.99 -19.64 -6.66
C PHE A 67 -6.04 -19.10 -5.69
N ILE A 68 -6.15 -17.79 -5.57
CA ILE A 68 -7.02 -17.11 -4.63
C ILE A 68 -7.99 -16.22 -5.41
N TRP A 69 -9.23 -16.18 -4.94
CA TRP A 69 -10.25 -15.28 -5.44
C TRP A 69 -10.75 -14.40 -4.30
N TRP A 70 -10.75 -13.09 -4.54
CA TRP A 70 -11.35 -12.11 -3.64
C TRP A 70 -12.61 -11.54 -4.29
N PRO A 71 -13.77 -11.58 -3.60
CA PRO A 71 -14.98 -10.93 -4.09
C PRO A 71 -14.73 -9.44 -4.40
N SER A 72 -15.28 -8.94 -5.52
CA SER A 72 -14.99 -7.60 -6.08
C SER A 72 -15.28 -6.42 -5.14
N SER A 73 -16.04 -6.62 -4.06
CA SER A 73 -16.33 -5.60 -3.04
C SER A 73 -15.43 -5.68 -1.81
N HIS A 74 -14.52 -6.67 -1.73
CA HIS A 74 -13.78 -7.04 -0.51
C HIS A 74 -14.69 -7.27 0.72
N ALA A 75 -16.00 -7.40 0.51
CA ALA A 75 -16.99 -7.57 1.57
C ALA A 75 -17.20 -9.04 1.95
N GLY A 76 -16.72 -9.97 1.12
CA GLY A 76 -16.79 -11.42 1.36
C GLY A 76 -15.45 -12.03 1.75
N PRO A 77 -15.46 -13.30 2.20
CA PRO A 77 -14.23 -14.02 2.54
C PRO A 77 -13.33 -14.21 1.32
N VAL A 78 -12.04 -14.36 1.59
CA VAL A 78 -11.08 -14.87 0.62
C VAL A 78 -11.41 -16.33 0.33
N CYS A 79 -11.49 -16.70 -0.96
CA CYS A 79 -11.79 -18.07 -1.39
C CYS A 79 -10.67 -18.64 -2.25
N LEU A 80 -10.66 -19.96 -2.43
CA LEU A 80 -9.84 -20.59 -3.45
C LEU A 80 -10.40 -20.35 -4.85
N ALA A 81 -9.50 -20.17 -5.81
CA ALA A 81 -9.84 -20.08 -7.22
C ALA A 81 -10.39 -21.41 -7.77
N GLU A 82 -10.90 -21.34 -9.00
CA GLU A 82 -11.46 -22.49 -9.72
C GLU A 82 -10.46 -23.64 -9.89
N THR A 83 -10.96 -24.85 -10.14
CA THR A 83 -10.14 -26.07 -10.23
C THR A 83 -9.09 -26.00 -11.35
N SER A 84 -9.34 -25.24 -12.41
CA SER A 84 -8.47 -25.18 -13.60
C SER A 84 -7.02 -24.74 -13.31
N VAL A 85 -6.81 -23.77 -12.41
CA VAL A 85 -5.45 -23.33 -12.04
C VAL A 85 -4.70 -24.40 -11.23
N TRP A 86 -5.43 -25.17 -10.41
CA TRP A 86 -4.86 -26.29 -9.66
C TRP A 86 -4.49 -27.45 -10.58
N ASP A 87 -5.32 -27.73 -11.59
CA ASP A 87 -5.03 -28.77 -12.58
C ASP A 87 -3.77 -28.41 -13.40
N GLN A 88 -3.61 -27.14 -13.78
CA GLN A 88 -2.40 -26.64 -14.44
C GLN A 88 -1.15 -26.84 -13.55
N LEU A 89 -1.26 -26.52 -12.25
CA LEU A 89 -0.19 -26.79 -11.29
C LEU A 89 0.15 -28.28 -11.25
N GLY A 90 -0.86 -29.15 -11.18
CA GLY A 90 -0.67 -30.61 -11.20
C GLY A 90 0.10 -31.08 -12.44
N GLU A 91 -0.18 -30.51 -13.61
CA GLU A 91 0.54 -30.82 -14.84
C GLU A 91 1.99 -30.32 -14.84
N GLU A 92 2.26 -29.12 -14.29
CA GLU A 92 3.62 -28.62 -14.11
C GLU A 92 4.45 -29.52 -13.17
N LEU A 93 3.85 -29.92 -12.04
CA LEU A 93 4.50 -30.79 -11.05
C LEU A 93 4.83 -32.19 -11.58
N LYS A 94 4.02 -32.72 -12.52
CA LYS A 94 4.30 -34.00 -13.19
C LYS A 94 5.44 -33.90 -14.21
N LYS A 95 5.53 -32.78 -14.93
CA LYS A 95 6.45 -32.60 -16.06
C LYS A 95 7.83 -32.07 -15.63
N THR A 96 7.90 -31.37 -14.50
CA THR A 96 9.14 -30.75 -14.04
C THR A 96 10.22 -31.79 -13.71
N PRO A 97 11.49 -31.53 -14.06
CA PRO A 97 12.62 -32.32 -13.57
C PRO A 97 13.01 -31.97 -12.13
N CYS A 98 12.46 -30.89 -11.56
CA CYS A 98 12.78 -30.42 -10.22
C CYS A 98 12.17 -31.34 -9.15
N PRO A 99 12.94 -31.79 -8.14
CA PRO A 99 12.40 -32.55 -7.01
C PRO A 99 11.49 -31.73 -6.10
N ASP A 100 11.62 -30.40 -6.10
CA ASP A 100 10.87 -29.51 -5.22
C ASP A 100 10.19 -28.41 -6.04
N ALA A 101 9.01 -27.99 -5.59
CA ALA A 101 8.29 -26.84 -6.14
C ALA A 101 7.80 -25.93 -5.01
N VAL A 102 7.67 -24.64 -5.27
CA VAL A 102 7.14 -23.68 -4.29
C VAL A 102 6.01 -22.83 -4.87
N VAL A 103 4.87 -22.84 -4.19
CA VAL A 103 3.76 -21.91 -4.43
C VAL A 103 3.73 -20.90 -3.29
N SER A 104 3.67 -19.62 -3.62
CA SER A 104 3.81 -18.52 -2.66
C SER A 104 2.68 -17.51 -2.80
N ASN A 105 1.83 -17.45 -1.78
CA ASN A 105 0.72 -16.50 -1.68
C ASN A 105 0.26 -16.36 -0.22
N GLU A 106 0.43 -15.17 0.35
CA GLU A 106 0.06 -14.90 1.74
C GLU A 106 -1.44 -14.89 2.00
N ALA A 107 -2.27 -14.77 0.97
CA ALA A 107 -3.72 -14.80 1.13
C ALA A 107 -4.24 -16.21 1.47
N PHE A 108 -3.43 -17.27 1.27
CA PHE A 108 -3.75 -18.59 1.82
C PHE A 108 -4.01 -18.53 3.33
N TRP A 109 -3.33 -17.64 4.06
CA TRP A 109 -3.54 -17.40 5.49
C TRP A 109 -5.02 -17.26 5.87
N PHE A 110 -5.85 -16.68 5.00
CA PHE A 110 -7.26 -16.38 5.28
C PHE A 110 -8.25 -17.43 4.76
N VAL A 111 -7.75 -18.52 4.17
CA VAL A 111 -8.56 -19.60 3.61
C VAL A 111 -8.57 -20.79 4.57
N PRO A 112 -9.67 -21.57 4.67
CA PRO A 112 -9.69 -22.79 5.46
C PRO A 112 -8.59 -23.78 5.04
N ALA A 113 -7.73 -24.16 5.98
CA ALA A 113 -6.58 -25.04 5.74
C ALA A 113 -6.97 -26.39 5.12
N ALA A 114 -8.13 -26.94 5.53
CA ALA A 114 -8.65 -28.19 4.99
C ALA A 114 -8.99 -28.11 3.48
N GLU A 115 -9.47 -26.96 3.01
CA GLU A 115 -9.74 -26.75 1.58
C GLU A 115 -8.45 -26.67 0.78
N VAL A 116 -7.45 -25.94 1.28
CA VAL A 116 -6.11 -25.86 0.66
C VAL A 116 -5.50 -27.26 0.58
N ARG A 117 -5.59 -28.04 1.66
CA ARG A 117 -5.13 -29.42 1.71
C ARG A 117 -5.84 -30.29 0.67
N ALA A 118 -7.16 -30.20 0.57
CA ALA A 118 -7.96 -30.97 -0.38
C ALA A 118 -7.58 -30.63 -1.84
N ARG A 119 -7.42 -29.34 -2.17
CA ARG A 119 -6.97 -28.91 -3.51
C ARG A 119 -5.59 -29.45 -3.85
N CYS A 120 -4.63 -29.30 -2.95
CA CYS A 120 -3.27 -29.81 -3.16
C CYS A 120 -3.25 -31.34 -3.33
N ALA A 121 -3.98 -32.08 -2.49
CA ALA A 121 -4.06 -33.54 -2.55
C ALA A 121 -4.75 -34.05 -3.84
N GLY A 122 -5.62 -33.22 -4.44
CA GLY A 122 -6.24 -33.51 -5.74
C GLY A 122 -5.23 -33.56 -6.88
N VAL A 123 -4.24 -32.67 -6.85
CA VAL A 123 -3.32 -32.44 -7.99
C VAL A 123 -1.90 -32.93 -7.75
N PHE A 124 -1.53 -33.20 -6.49
CA PHE A 124 -0.20 -33.64 -6.09
C PHE A 124 -0.26 -34.74 -5.04
N LYS A 125 0.55 -35.80 -5.23
CA LYS A 125 0.59 -36.99 -4.35
C LYS A 125 1.86 -37.07 -3.50
N GLY A 126 2.80 -36.16 -3.69
CA GLY A 126 4.04 -36.09 -2.91
C GLY A 126 3.85 -35.41 -1.56
N LYS A 127 4.97 -35.05 -0.93
CA LYS A 127 5.00 -34.39 0.37
C LYS A 127 4.60 -32.92 0.24
N ILE A 128 3.64 -32.45 1.05
CA ILE A 128 3.27 -31.03 1.09
C ILE A 128 3.82 -30.43 2.37
N ARG A 129 4.61 -29.36 2.27
CA ARG A 129 5.19 -28.64 3.41
C ARG A 129 4.71 -27.19 3.41
N LEU A 130 4.38 -26.67 4.59
CA LEU A 130 4.00 -25.29 4.80
C LEU A 130 5.16 -24.52 5.41
N ILE A 131 5.33 -23.29 4.94
CA ILE A 131 6.22 -22.31 5.56
C ILE A 131 5.41 -21.05 5.79
N CYS A 132 5.45 -20.55 7.02
CA CYS A 132 4.90 -19.25 7.33
C CYS A 132 5.85 -18.44 8.21
N TYR A 133 5.77 -17.12 8.05
CA TYR A 133 6.47 -16.13 8.84
C TYR A 133 5.48 -15.42 9.73
N LEU A 134 5.87 -15.23 10.98
CA LEU A 134 5.14 -14.43 11.96
C LEU A 134 5.98 -13.20 12.31
N ARG A 135 5.33 -12.04 12.32
CA ARG A 135 5.89 -10.82 12.88
C ARG A 135 5.38 -10.66 14.31
N ARG A 136 6.13 -10.00 15.20
CA ARG A 136 5.63 -9.76 16.56
C ARG A 136 4.31 -8.97 16.52
N GLN A 137 3.35 -9.26 17.41
CA GLN A 137 1.96 -8.79 17.27
C GLN A 137 1.84 -7.26 17.18
N ASP A 138 2.62 -6.50 17.95
CA ASP A 138 2.64 -5.05 17.88
C ASP A 138 3.14 -4.54 16.52
N GLY A 139 4.23 -5.11 16.00
CA GLY A 139 4.74 -4.82 14.66
C GLY A 139 3.76 -5.22 13.54
N SER A 140 3.12 -6.38 13.67
CA SER A 140 2.09 -6.85 12.74
C SER A 140 0.88 -5.93 12.73
N ALA A 141 0.35 -5.59 13.91
CA ALA A 141 -0.80 -4.70 14.05
C ALA A 141 -0.53 -3.31 13.49
N ALA A 142 0.65 -2.73 13.75
CA ALA A 142 1.02 -1.42 13.21
C ALA A 142 1.14 -1.44 11.68
N SER A 143 1.71 -2.51 11.12
CA SER A 143 1.87 -2.64 9.67
C SER A 143 0.52 -2.86 8.96
N ASN A 144 -0.36 -3.65 9.55
CA ASN A 144 -1.72 -3.87 9.04
C ASN A 144 -2.57 -2.60 9.14
N TYR A 145 -2.54 -1.90 10.28
CA TYR A 145 -3.21 -0.61 10.44
C TYR A 145 -2.77 0.39 9.37
N ALA A 146 -1.46 0.54 9.17
CA ALA A 146 -0.91 1.43 8.16
C ALA A 146 -1.34 1.04 6.74
N GLU A 147 -1.43 -0.25 6.44
CA GLU A 147 -1.96 -0.73 5.16
C GLU A 147 -3.44 -0.34 4.99
N PHE A 148 -4.29 -0.67 5.96
CA PHE A 148 -5.72 -0.40 5.86
C PHE A 148 -6.07 1.09 5.83
N CYS A 149 -5.29 1.95 6.46
CA CYS A 149 -5.44 3.40 6.28
C CYS A 149 -5.11 3.84 4.85
N LYS A 150 -4.07 3.27 4.22
CA LYS A 150 -3.74 3.56 2.81
C LYS A 150 -4.84 3.06 1.87
N MET A 151 -5.33 1.84 2.08
CA MET A 151 -6.42 1.25 1.30
C MET A 151 -7.76 1.95 1.54
N GLY A 152 -7.89 2.60 2.71
CA GLY A 152 -9.15 3.19 3.16
C GLY A 152 -10.15 2.19 3.71
N TYR A 153 -9.68 1.01 4.11
CA TYR A 153 -10.49 0.03 4.81
C TYR A 153 -10.67 0.39 6.29
N PHE A 154 -9.85 1.32 6.80
CA PHE A 154 -9.96 1.79 8.17
C PHE A 154 -9.53 3.26 8.31
N THR A 155 -10.42 4.10 8.85
CA THR A 155 -10.18 5.55 9.09
C THR A 155 -10.13 5.92 10.58
N GLY A 156 -10.31 4.94 11.47
CA GLY A 156 -10.26 5.12 12.92
C GLY A 156 -8.85 5.33 13.49
N SER A 157 -8.78 5.61 14.78
CA SER A 157 -7.50 5.71 15.50
C SER A 157 -6.80 4.35 15.63
N PRO A 158 -5.48 4.30 15.89
CA PRO A 158 -4.79 3.04 16.17
C PRO A 158 -5.44 2.26 17.33
N ALA A 159 -5.83 2.92 18.42
CA ALA A 159 -6.54 2.27 19.52
C ALA A 159 -7.88 1.65 19.05
N ALA A 160 -8.65 2.39 18.25
CA ALA A 160 -9.89 1.86 17.67
C ALA A 160 -9.64 0.66 16.75
N PHE A 161 -8.49 0.55 16.09
CA PHE A 161 -8.17 -0.62 15.29
C PHE A 161 -8.05 -1.89 16.13
N LEU A 162 -7.43 -1.80 17.31
CA LEU A 162 -7.27 -2.93 18.24
C LEU A 162 -8.55 -3.24 19.04
N ASP A 163 -9.33 -2.22 19.39
CA ASP A 163 -10.54 -2.36 20.22
C ASP A 163 -11.79 -2.62 19.36
N GLN A 164 -11.98 -1.87 18.28
CA GLN A 164 -13.19 -1.90 17.45
C GLN A 164 -13.11 -2.87 16.27
N GLY A 165 -11.92 -3.42 15.96
CA GLY A 165 -11.77 -4.50 14.98
C GLY A 165 -12.57 -5.77 15.36
N GLN A 166 -12.89 -5.93 16.64
CA GLN A 166 -13.78 -6.98 17.13
C GLN A 166 -15.28 -6.62 17.08
N ALA A 167 -15.66 -5.34 16.98
CA ALA A 167 -17.01 -4.86 17.31
C ALA A 167 -17.82 -4.25 16.16
N LEU A 168 -17.30 -4.12 14.93
CA LEU A 168 -18.02 -3.44 13.84
C LEU A 168 -18.19 -4.30 12.59
N GLY A 169 -19.36 -4.18 11.97
CA GLY A 169 -19.61 -4.43 10.56
C GLY A 169 -18.83 -3.49 9.61
N ALA A 170 -17.60 -3.13 9.97
CA ALA A 170 -16.65 -2.38 9.16
C ALA A 170 -15.61 -3.37 8.60
N ASN A 171 -15.87 -3.88 7.41
CA ASN A 171 -14.99 -4.72 6.59
C ASN A 171 -14.44 -6.00 7.27
N ARG A 172 -14.93 -7.18 6.84
CA ARG A 172 -14.53 -8.51 7.35
C ARG A 172 -13.01 -8.73 7.36
N VAL A 173 -12.29 -8.18 6.37
CA VAL A 173 -10.84 -8.30 6.23
C VAL A 173 -10.09 -7.66 7.41
N VAL A 174 -10.57 -6.53 7.91
CA VAL A 174 -9.99 -5.85 9.08
C VAL A 174 -10.17 -6.71 10.32
N ALA A 175 -11.38 -7.24 10.51
CA ALA A 175 -11.69 -8.08 11.66
C ALA A 175 -10.90 -9.41 11.66
N ASP A 176 -10.80 -10.08 10.51
CA ASP A 176 -9.98 -11.30 10.35
C ASP A 176 -8.49 -11.00 10.62
N THR A 177 -7.99 -9.85 10.16
CA THR A 177 -6.59 -9.46 10.39
C THR A 177 -6.28 -9.24 11.88
N VAL A 178 -7.16 -8.55 12.60
CA VAL A 178 -7.00 -8.35 14.05
C VAL A 178 -7.11 -9.68 14.81
N ARG A 179 -8.06 -10.55 14.44
CA ARG A 179 -8.16 -11.90 15.01
C ARG A 179 -6.92 -12.75 14.75
N SER A 180 -6.31 -12.60 13.58
CA SER A 180 -5.12 -13.38 13.19
C SER A 180 -3.85 -13.04 13.98
N LEU A 181 -3.90 -12.05 14.89
CA LEU A 181 -2.84 -11.81 15.87
C LEU A 181 -2.79 -12.91 16.96
N ASP A 182 -3.88 -13.65 17.14
CA ASP A 182 -3.86 -14.91 17.88
C ASP A 182 -3.34 -16.04 16.98
N TYR A 183 -2.01 -16.15 16.95
CA TYR A 183 -1.32 -17.12 16.11
C TYR A 183 -1.59 -18.57 16.48
N GLN A 184 -1.88 -18.89 17.75
CA GLN A 184 -2.22 -20.26 18.14
C GLN A 184 -3.54 -20.67 17.50
N THR A 185 -4.57 -19.83 17.66
CA THR A 185 -5.88 -20.06 17.04
C THR A 185 -5.76 -20.20 15.53
N TRP A 186 -4.92 -19.38 14.90
CA TRP A 186 -4.79 -19.38 13.45
C TRP A 186 -3.96 -20.54 12.88
N LEU A 187 -2.92 -20.99 13.60
CA LEU A 187 -2.05 -22.09 13.15
C LEU A 187 -2.62 -23.48 13.44
N THR A 188 -3.48 -23.62 14.44
CA THR A 188 -4.03 -24.92 14.84
C THR A 188 -4.70 -25.66 13.67
N PRO A 189 -5.60 -25.05 12.87
CA PRO A 189 -6.20 -25.72 11.72
C PRO A 189 -5.19 -26.16 10.64
N TRP A 190 -4.08 -25.41 10.48
CA TRP A 190 -3.02 -25.79 9.54
C TRP A 190 -2.25 -27.01 10.03
N ILE A 191 -1.97 -27.08 11.33
CA ILE A 191 -1.34 -28.26 11.95
C ILE A 191 -2.24 -29.48 11.83
N GLU A 192 -3.54 -29.33 12.10
CA GLU A 192 -4.51 -30.41 11.98
C GLU A 192 -4.62 -30.93 10.53
N ALA A 193 -4.64 -30.04 9.54
CA ALA A 193 -4.80 -30.41 8.14
C ALA A 193 -3.52 -30.96 7.47
N PHE A 194 -2.33 -30.51 7.90
CA PHE A 194 -1.07 -30.87 7.25
C PHE A 194 -0.11 -31.72 8.09
N GLY A 195 -0.33 -31.82 9.41
CA GLY A 195 0.59 -32.44 10.36
C GLY A 195 1.68 -31.47 10.82
N ARG A 196 1.96 -31.45 12.13
CA ARG A 196 2.91 -30.51 12.76
C ARG A 196 4.30 -30.56 12.12
N GLU A 197 4.77 -31.74 11.73
CA GLU A 197 6.06 -31.99 11.09
C GLU A 197 6.18 -31.40 9.69
N ASN A 198 5.05 -31.06 9.06
CA ASN A 198 5.00 -30.42 7.76
C ASN A 198 4.81 -28.90 7.86
N VAL A 199 4.67 -28.33 9.06
CA VAL A 199 4.49 -26.89 9.28
C VAL A 199 5.76 -26.27 9.87
N THR A 200 6.37 -25.37 9.10
CA THR A 200 7.52 -24.57 9.53
C THR A 200 7.06 -23.14 9.81
N VAL A 201 7.28 -22.67 11.04
CA VAL A 201 6.97 -21.29 11.44
C VAL A 201 8.28 -20.57 11.74
N ARG A 202 8.46 -19.40 11.12
CA ARG A 202 9.66 -18.55 11.24
C ARG A 202 9.28 -17.18 11.80
N VAL A 203 10.27 -16.50 12.39
CA VAL A 203 10.11 -15.14 12.92
C VAL A 203 10.59 -14.14 11.89
N PHE A 204 9.74 -13.19 11.53
CA PHE A 204 10.04 -12.10 10.62
C PHE A 204 10.62 -10.90 11.38
N GLU A 205 11.82 -11.05 11.91
CA GLU A 205 12.58 -9.96 12.53
C GLU A 205 14.02 -10.02 12.01
N LYS A 206 14.64 -8.86 11.75
CA LYS A 206 15.92 -8.79 11.01
C LYS A 206 17.04 -9.59 11.64
N ASP A 207 17.09 -9.64 12.97
CA ASP A 207 18.05 -10.39 13.76
C ASP A 207 17.78 -11.91 13.76
N ARG A 208 16.57 -12.34 13.39
CA ARG A 208 16.16 -13.74 13.30
C ARG A 208 16.23 -14.32 11.89
N LEU A 209 16.27 -13.46 10.87
CA LEU A 209 16.43 -13.86 9.48
C LEU A 209 17.89 -14.13 9.14
N VAL A 210 18.15 -15.14 8.31
CA VAL A 210 19.48 -15.43 7.76
C VAL A 210 20.06 -14.17 7.11
N GLN A 211 21.12 -13.62 7.70
CA GLN A 211 21.79 -12.39 7.26
C GLN A 211 20.84 -11.19 7.12
N GLY A 212 19.72 -11.18 7.86
CA GLY A 212 18.71 -10.12 7.79
C GLY A 212 17.91 -10.05 6.50
N ASP A 213 17.91 -11.10 5.67
CA ASP A 213 17.22 -11.14 4.38
C ASP A 213 16.17 -12.26 4.32
N ILE A 214 14.94 -11.90 3.90
CA ILE A 214 13.81 -12.84 3.84
C ILE A 214 13.99 -13.89 2.73
N GLY A 215 14.63 -13.55 1.60
CA GLY A 215 14.86 -14.48 0.51
C GLY A 215 15.85 -15.57 0.92
N ARG A 216 16.98 -15.17 1.50
CA ARG A 216 17.99 -16.10 2.04
C ARG A 216 17.42 -16.99 3.13
N ASP A 217 16.67 -16.40 4.06
CA ASP A 217 16.02 -17.16 5.12
C ASP A 217 15.06 -18.19 4.54
N PHE A 218 14.15 -17.76 3.67
CA PHE A 218 13.14 -18.63 3.07
C PHE A 218 13.75 -19.81 2.32
N LEU A 219 14.71 -19.54 1.42
CA LEU A 219 15.36 -20.58 0.63
C LEU A 219 16.08 -21.62 1.50
N SER A 220 16.65 -21.20 2.64
CA SER A 220 17.30 -22.11 3.58
C SER A 220 16.33 -23.08 4.29
N GLN A 221 15.03 -22.79 4.30
CA GLN A 221 14.02 -23.63 4.96
C GLN A 221 13.42 -24.71 4.04
N LEU A 222 13.56 -24.58 2.72
CA LEU A 222 12.88 -25.43 1.75
C LEU A 222 13.49 -26.84 1.71
N ILE A 223 14.76 -26.96 1.32
CA ILE A 223 15.43 -28.24 1.10
C ILE A 223 16.47 -28.48 2.20
N PRO A 224 16.18 -29.37 3.18
CA PRO A 224 17.13 -29.66 4.26
C PRO A 224 18.47 -30.14 3.71
N GLY A 225 19.56 -29.58 4.24
CA GLY A 225 20.92 -29.97 3.87
C GLY A 225 21.40 -29.48 2.51
N LYS A 226 20.61 -28.67 1.78
CA LYS A 226 21.00 -28.08 0.50
C LYS A 226 20.92 -26.55 0.58
N ILE A 227 22.04 -25.90 0.30
CA ILE A 227 22.05 -24.44 0.14
C ILE A 227 21.50 -24.11 -1.25
N ILE A 228 20.42 -23.33 -1.29
CA ILE A 228 19.79 -22.86 -2.52
C ILE A 228 19.88 -21.35 -2.55
N GLY A 229 20.23 -20.82 -3.71
CA GLY A 229 20.27 -19.38 -3.95
C GLY A 229 21.44 -18.66 -3.28
N GLU A 230 22.51 -19.38 -2.91
CA GLU A 230 23.71 -18.79 -2.28
C GLU A 230 24.31 -17.64 -3.11
N ASN A 231 24.32 -17.81 -4.44
CA ASN A 231 24.83 -16.82 -5.39
C ASN A 231 23.79 -15.77 -5.81
N LEU A 232 22.56 -15.82 -5.26
CA LEU A 232 21.54 -14.83 -5.58
C LEU A 232 21.77 -13.57 -4.73
N PRO A 233 21.49 -12.38 -5.30
CA PRO A 233 21.46 -11.16 -4.50
C PRO A 233 20.41 -11.28 -3.39
N PRO A 234 20.52 -10.51 -2.29
CA PRO A 234 19.44 -10.47 -1.30
C PRO A 234 18.12 -10.09 -1.98
N ALA A 235 17.00 -10.61 -1.48
CA ALA A 235 15.67 -10.17 -1.91
C ALA A 235 15.51 -8.65 -1.70
N GLY A 236 16.19 -8.11 -0.68
CA GLY A 236 16.15 -6.70 -0.35
C GLY A 236 14.83 -6.33 0.32
N TRP A 237 14.70 -5.04 0.61
CA TRP A 237 13.49 -4.49 1.24
C TRP A 237 12.68 -3.76 0.20
N HIS A 238 11.61 -4.40 -0.27
CA HIS A 238 10.57 -3.75 -1.06
C HIS A 238 9.43 -3.31 -0.13
N ASN A 239 8.83 -2.14 -0.39
CA ASN A 239 7.78 -1.50 0.42
C ASN A 239 8.27 -0.88 1.75
N GLU A 240 9.04 0.21 1.67
CA GLU A 240 9.25 1.06 2.83
C GLU A 240 7.91 1.55 3.38
N SER A 241 7.79 1.56 4.72
CA SER A 241 6.60 2.07 5.37
C SER A 241 6.45 3.56 5.08
N LEU A 242 5.22 4.00 4.86
CA LEU A 242 4.93 5.41 4.69
C LEU A 242 5.17 6.12 6.03
N ASP A 243 5.69 7.34 5.98
CA ASP A 243 5.86 8.20 7.14
C ASP A 243 4.52 8.36 7.90
N PRO A 244 4.51 8.20 9.25
CA PRO A 244 3.29 8.36 10.04
C PRO A 244 2.58 9.71 9.86
N ARG A 245 3.30 10.78 9.50
CA ARG A 245 2.71 12.08 9.17
C ARG A 245 1.85 12.00 7.90
N ALA A 246 2.37 11.36 6.85
CA ALA A 246 1.62 11.13 5.63
C ALA A 246 0.42 10.20 5.88
N LEU A 247 0.58 9.18 6.72
CA LEU A 247 -0.49 8.28 7.09
C LEU A 247 -1.66 9.00 7.79
N VAL A 248 -1.38 9.97 8.66
CA VAL A 248 -2.38 10.84 9.29
C VAL A 248 -3.14 11.67 8.27
N VAL A 249 -2.42 12.28 7.32
CA VAL A 249 -3.07 13.07 6.26
C VAL A 249 -4.02 12.21 5.45
N ILE A 250 -3.60 10.98 5.08
CA ILE A 250 -4.44 10.03 4.35
C ILE A 250 -5.70 9.67 5.15
N ARG A 251 -5.53 9.33 6.42
CA ARG A 251 -6.63 8.94 7.30
C ARG A 251 -7.67 10.04 7.44
N GLU A 252 -7.24 11.26 7.76
CA GLU A 252 -8.16 12.40 7.94
C GLU A 252 -8.81 12.81 6.62
N PHE A 253 -8.07 12.75 5.51
CA PHE A 253 -8.62 12.97 4.18
C PHE A 253 -9.76 12.01 3.87
N ARG A 254 -9.58 10.71 4.13
CA ARG A 254 -10.61 9.68 3.95
C ARG A 254 -11.80 9.89 4.89
N ARG A 255 -11.56 10.22 6.16
CA ARG A 255 -12.64 10.52 7.12
C ARG A 255 -13.49 11.71 6.66
N SER A 256 -12.86 12.75 6.11
CA SER A 256 -13.58 13.89 5.52
C SER A 256 -14.42 13.48 4.31
N LEU A 257 -13.93 12.57 3.47
CA LEU A 257 -14.72 12.01 2.36
C LEU A 257 -15.94 11.23 2.85
N GLU A 258 -15.78 10.34 3.84
CA GLU A 258 -16.89 9.55 4.42
C GLU A 258 -17.99 10.43 5.01
N SER A 259 -17.62 11.56 5.61
CA SER A 259 -18.56 12.54 6.17
C SER A 259 -19.22 13.46 5.14
N SER A 260 -18.80 13.41 3.87
CA SER A 260 -19.33 14.29 2.83
C SER A 260 -20.66 13.75 2.26
N PRO A 261 -21.70 14.58 2.08
CA PRO A 261 -22.93 14.18 1.40
C PRO A 261 -22.74 13.81 -0.08
N LEU A 262 -21.55 14.05 -0.65
CA LEU A 262 -21.15 13.63 -2.00
C LEU A 262 -20.42 12.27 -2.03
N ALA A 263 -20.12 11.67 -0.87
CA ALA A 263 -19.39 10.41 -0.71
C ALA A 263 -19.92 9.21 -1.54
N PRO A 264 -21.24 9.01 -1.73
CA PRO A 264 -21.73 7.79 -2.39
C PRO A 264 -21.49 7.75 -3.91
N LYS A 265 -20.87 8.78 -4.50
CA LYS A 265 -20.77 8.96 -5.97
C LYS A 265 -19.35 8.96 -6.53
N ALA A 266 -18.35 8.46 -5.81
CA ALA A 266 -17.00 8.29 -6.34
C ALA A 266 -16.70 6.83 -6.70
N PRO A 267 -17.29 6.26 -7.79
CA PRO A 267 -16.77 5.03 -8.36
C PRO A 267 -15.35 5.30 -8.89
N GLY A 268 -14.38 4.48 -8.50
CA GLY A 268 -13.03 4.53 -9.07
C GLY A 268 -11.87 4.49 -8.06
N TRP A 269 -12.08 4.75 -6.77
CA TRP A 269 -10.96 4.70 -5.80
C TRP A 269 -10.36 3.31 -5.65
N GLY A 270 -11.18 2.25 -5.60
CA GLY A 270 -10.69 0.88 -5.61
C GLY A 270 -10.10 0.45 -6.96
N GLN A 271 -10.35 1.20 -8.05
CA GLN A 271 -9.79 0.94 -9.39
C GLN A 271 -8.51 1.73 -9.67
N HIS A 272 -8.22 2.77 -8.87
CA HIS A 272 -7.02 3.62 -8.98
C HIS A 272 -6.24 3.65 -7.65
N GLU A 273 -6.39 2.62 -6.82
CA GLU A 273 -5.83 2.56 -5.47
C GLU A 273 -4.30 2.63 -5.47
N GLY A 274 -3.66 1.91 -6.41
CA GLY A 274 -2.22 1.95 -6.63
C GLY A 274 -1.72 3.35 -7.01
N GLU A 275 -2.39 4.02 -7.96
CA GLU A 275 -2.04 5.38 -8.38
C GLU A 275 -2.17 6.40 -7.25
N ILE A 276 -3.24 6.28 -6.46
CA ILE A 276 -3.52 7.17 -5.34
C ILE A 276 -2.45 7.02 -4.26
N ARG A 277 -2.12 5.77 -3.89
CA ARG A 277 -1.03 5.48 -2.95
C ARG A 277 0.29 6.05 -3.43
N ASP A 278 0.63 5.89 -4.71
CA ASP A 278 1.89 6.36 -5.26
C ASP A 278 1.97 7.90 -5.27
N ARG A 279 0.88 8.59 -5.64
CA ARG A 279 0.80 10.06 -5.54
C ARG A 279 0.92 10.56 -4.10
N LEU A 280 0.33 9.84 -3.14
CA LEU A 280 0.45 10.16 -1.71
C LEU A 280 1.89 9.97 -1.20
N ARG A 281 2.59 8.93 -1.67
CA ARG A 281 4.01 8.74 -1.41
C ARG A 281 4.82 9.88 -2.00
N ASP A 282 4.57 10.25 -3.25
CA ASP A 282 5.28 11.34 -3.91
C ASP A 282 5.02 12.70 -3.25
N ALA A 283 3.80 12.92 -2.76
CA ALA A 283 3.46 14.09 -1.94
C ALA A 283 4.20 14.09 -0.59
N ALA A 284 4.32 12.94 0.07
CA ALA A 284 5.11 12.80 1.29
C ALA A 284 6.60 13.10 1.02
N VAL A 285 7.14 12.63 -0.10
CA VAL A 285 8.51 12.94 -0.54
C VAL A 285 8.69 14.43 -0.76
N ALA A 286 7.78 15.10 -1.49
CA ALA A 286 7.83 16.53 -1.71
C ALA A 286 7.71 17.37 -0.42
N ALA A 287 7.01 16.84 0.59
CA ALA A 287 6.89 17.45 1.91
C ALA A 287 8.16 17.32 2.77
N GLY A 288 9.15 16.52 2.33
CA GLY A 288 10.32 16.15 3.12
C GLY A 288 10.02 15.11 4.19
N TRP A 289 8.92 14.37 4.06
CA TRP A 289 8.54 13.26 4.93
C TRP A 289 9.18 11.95 4.45
N THR A 290 10.50 11.99 4.29
CA THR A 290 11.34 10.87 3.86
C THR A 290 12.26 10.52 5.01
N GLY A 291 12.13 9.30 5.55
CA GLY A 291 13.05 8.79 6.57
C GLY A 291 12.47 8.54 7.97
N CYS A 292 11.16 8.71 8.21
CA CYS A 292 10.58 8.20 9.45
C CYS A 292 10.42 6.69 9.39
N LYS A 293 10.79 6.05 10.51
CA LYS A 293 10.58 4.63 10.76
C LYS A 293 9.08 4.33 10.79
N ALA A 294 8.72 3.06 10.58
CA ALA A 294 7.33 2.58 10.61
C ALA A 294 6.59 3.05 11.87
N LEU A 295 5.26 3.18 11.77
CA LEU A 295 4.40 3.39 12.92
C LEU A 295 4.70 2.35 14.01
N VAL A 296 4.83 2.80 15.25
CA VAL A 296 4.93 1.92 16.42
C VAL A 296 3.88 2.30 17.45
N TRP A 297 3.44 1.32 18.23
CA TRP A 297 2.52 1.54 19.34
C TRP A 297 3.24 2.16 20.54
N GLU A 298 2.50 2.89 21.38
CA GLU A 298 3.03 3.34 22.68
C GLU A 298 3.52 2.13 23.50
N PRO A 299 4.50 2.33 24.40
CA PRO A 299 4.97 1.29 25.31
C PRO A 299 3.87 0.50 25.99
N GLU A 300 2.90 1.19 26.57
CA GLU A 300 1.82 0.58 27.34
C GLU A 300 0.86 -0.18 26.42
N GLN A 301 0.56 0.35 25.24
CA GLN A 301 -0.31 -0.29 24.25
C GLN A 301 0.33 -1.55 23.65
N ALA A 302 1.62 -1.49 23.33
CA ALA A 302 2.37 -2.64 22.84
C ALA A 302 2.44 -3.73 23.91
N ALA A 303 2.74 -3.36 25.17
CA ALA A 303 2.80 -4.30 26.28
C ALA A 303 1.43 -4.97 26.51
N ALA A 304 0.35 -4.19 26.53
CA ALA A 304 -1.01 -4.73 26.68
C ALA A 304 -1.40 -5.68 25.54
N LEU A 305 -1.01 -5.38 24.29
CA LEU A 305 -1.26 -6.25 23.15
C LEU A 305 -0.46 -7.56 23.26
N LEU A 306 0.80 -7.50 23.69
CA LEU A 306 1.62 -8.70 23.88
C LEU A 306 1.10 -9.56 25.04
N GLU A 307 0.70 -8.94 26.14
CA GLU A 307 0.10 -9.61 27.30
C GLU A 307 -1.19 -10.35 26.91
N ARG A 308 -2.05 -9.71 26.09
CA ARG A 308 -3.27 -10.33 25.55
C ARG A 308 -2.99 -11.64 24.80
N HIS A 309 -1.80 -11.77 24.19
CA HIS A 309 -1.40 -12.94 23.41
C HIS A 309 -0.30 -13.77 24.10
N ALA A 310 -0.03 -13.55 25.39
CA ALA A 310 1.07 -14.21 26.10
C ALA A 310 0.94 -15.73 26.10
N SER A 311 -0.26 -16.28 26.32
CA SER A 311 -0.52 -17.72 26.25
C SER A 311 -0.18 -18.32 24.89
N GLY A 312 -0.67 -17.69 23.80
CA GLY A 312 -0.39 -18.15 22.44
C GLY A 312 1.10 -18.03 22.07
N ASN A 313 1.78 -17.01 22.60
CA ASN A 313 3.22 -16.84 22.45
C ASN A 313 4.01 -17.91 23.23
N GLY A 314 3.55 -18.31 24.41
CA GLY A 314 4.09 -19.46 25.15
C GLY A 314 3.95 -20.75 24.35
N TRP A 315 2.78 -20.98 23.75
CA TRP A 315 2.59 -22.13 22.86
C TRP A 315 3.51 -22.08 21.63
N LEU A 316 3.71 -20.91 20.99
CA LEU A 316 4.67 -20.78 19.89
C LEU A 316 6.10 -21.10 20.33
N GLN A 317 6.49 -20.68 21.54
CA GLN A 317 7.80 -21.01 22.13
C GLN A 317 7.95 -22.53 22.33
N GLU A 318 6.94 -23.21 22.85
CA GLU A 318 6.99 -24.66 23.03
C GLU A 318 7.08 -25.41 21.69
N GLN A 319 6.38 -24.92 20.68
CA GLN A 319 6.31 -25.58 19.38
C GLN A 319 7.54 -25.31 18.52
N TRP A 320 7.97 -24.05 18.37
CA TRP A 320 9.03 -23.63 17.42
C TRP A 320 10.10 -22.74 18.06
N GLY A 321 10.08 -22.57 19.38
CA GLY A 321 11.12 -21.83 20.09
C GLY A 321 12.49 -22.48 19.92
N PRO A 322 13.56 -21.67 19.96
CA PRO A 322 14.93 -22.20 19.95
C PRO A 322 15.18 -23.09 21.17
N VAL A 323 15.86 -24.22 20.94
CA VAL A 323 16.21 -25.19 22.00
C VAL A 323 17.46 -24.70 22.72
N GLY A 324 17.40 -24.55 24.04
CA GLY A 324 18.59 -24.35 24.88
C GLY A 324 19.09 -22.90 25.04
N GLU A 325 18.33 -21.90 24.59
CA GLU A 325 18.61 -20.48 24.83
C GLU A 325 17.46 -19.81 25.60
N GLU A 326 17.77 -18.84 26.46
CA GLU A 326 16.77 -17.97 27.14
C GLU A 326 15.98 -17.06 26.17
N THR A 327 16.17 -17.22 24.86
CA THR A 327 15.56 -16.40 23.84
C THR A 327 14.11 -16.80 23.61
N SER A 328 13.19 -15.86 23.87
CA SER A 328 11.78 -15.97 23.50
C SER A 328 11.58 -16.09 21.99
N PHE A 329 10.43 -16.64 21.60
CA PHE A 329 10.08 -16.89 20.21
C PHE A 329 10.19 -15.60 19.40
N PHE A 330 9.53 -14.53 19.86
CA PHE A 330 9.77 -13.19 19.37
C PHE A 330 10.89 -12.50 20.16
N PRO A 331 11.77 -11.71 19.51
CA PRO A 331 12.80 -10.95 20.22
C PRO A 331 12.18 -9.87 21.13
N ALA A 332 12.84 -9.59 22.25
CA ALA A 332 12.44 -8.56 23.19
C ALA A 332 12.56 -7.14 22.61
N SER A 333 13.51 -6.93 21.68
CA SER A 333 13.77 -5.64 21.04
C SER A 333 12.52 -5.09 20.37
N ARG A 334 12.13 -3.86 20.71
CA ARG A 334 10.95 -3.23 20.13
C ARG A 334 11.26 -2.59 18.77
N PRO A 335 10.29 -2.57 17.84
CA PRO A 335 10.36 -1.70 16.69
C PRO A 335 10.65 -0.27 17.14
N SER A 336 11.58 0.40 16.46
CA SER A 336 11.87 1.81 16.73
C SER A 336 11.09 2.68 15.75
N GLY A 337 10.49 3.76 16.24
CA GLY A 337 9.74 4.72 15.43
C GLY A 337 8.98 5.73 16.28
N PRO A 338 8.32 6.72 15.65
CA PRO A 338 7.46 7.62 16.39
C PRO A 338 6.27 6.83 16.94
N ALA A 339 6.05 6.97 18.24
CA ALA A 339 4.92 6.34 18.89
C ALA A 339 3.64 7.03 18.43
N ASN A 340 2.65 6.22 18.06
CA ASN A 340 1.37 6.67 17.52
C ASN A 340 1.44 7.54 16.26
N LEU A 341 0.25 7.83 15.75
CA LEU A 341 0.05 8.79 14.69
C LEU A 341 0.07 10.23 15.25
N PRO A 342 0.82 11.17 14.65
CA PRO A 342 0.79 12.58 15.08
C PRO A 342 -0.60 13.21 14.87
N SER A 343 -0.91 14.28 15.59
CA SER A 343 -2.10 15.08 15.28
C SER A 343 -1.89 15.88 14.00
N MET A 344 -2.93 16.05 13.19
CA MET A 344 -2.90 16.99 12.04
C MET A 344 -2.49 18.41 12.46
N LYS A 345 -2.82 18.81 13.69
CA LYS A 345 -2.50 20.15 14.23
C LYS A 345 -1.01 20.33 14.52
N ASP A 346 -0.29 19.23 14.70
CA ASP A 346 1.12 19.22 15.09
C ASP A 346 2.04 19.13 13.86
N LEU A 347 1.48 19.01 12.65
CA LEU A 347 2.23 18.96 11.41
C LEU A 347 2.73 20.37 11.01
N PRO A 348 4.00 20.54 10.59
CA PRO A 348 4.51 21.83 10.15
C PRO A 348 3.73 22.37 8.93
N GLY A 349 3.24 23.60 9.03
CA GLY A 349 2.35 24.19 8.02
C GLY A 349 2.99 24.32 6.63
N ASP A 350 4.30 24.56 6.56
CA ASP A 350 5.06 24.63 5.30
C ASP A 350 5.20 23.24 4.64
N GLN A 351 5.42 22.19 5.42
CA GLN A 351 5.47 20.81 4.93
C GLN A 351 4.10 20.34 4.45
N LEU A 352 3.05 20.67 5.21
CA LEU A 352 1.67 20.35 4.85
C LEU A 352 1.25 21.08 3.55
N ALA A 353 1.67 22.33 3.36
CA ALA A 353 1.44 23.07 2.13
C ALA A 353 2.09 22.38 0.93
N ARG A 354 3.37 21.98 1.03
CA ARG A 354 4.08 21.22 -0.02
C ARG A 354 3.42 19.87 -0.33
N PHE A 355 2.96 19.17 0.70
CA PHE A 355 2.22 17.92 0.55
C PHE A 355 0.95 18.12 -0.30
N TYR A 356 0.10 19.09 0.08
CA TYR A 356 -1.13 19.37 -0.63
C TYR A 356 -0.89 19.94 -2.03
N GLU A 357 0.12 20.79 -2.21
CA GLU A 357 0.50 21.31 -3.53
C GLU A 357 0.81 20.16 -4.49
N LYS A 358 1.68 19.23 -4.08
CA LYS A 358 2.01 18.05 -4.89
C LYS A 358 0.79 17.17 -5.18
N LEU A 359 -0.10 16.99 -4.21
CA LEU A 359 -1.31 16.17 -4.38
C LEU A 359 -2.36 16.85 -5.29
N LEU A 360 -2.49 18.17 -5.25
CA LEU A 360 -3.50 18.96 -5.98
C LEU A 360 -3.09 19.28 -7.42
N LEU A 361 -1.79 19.23 -7.74
CA LEU A 361 -1.27 19.37 -9.11
C LEU A 361 -1.54 18.13 -9.98
N GLU A 362 -1.97 17.03 -9.35
CA GLU A 362 -2.29 15.77 -9.99
C GLU A 362 -3.80 15.67 -10.33
N PRO A 363 -4.20 15.37 -11.58
CA PRO A 363 -5.61 15.36 -12.01
C PRO A 363 -6.54 14.50 -11.14
N LEU A 364 -6.05 13.39 -10.60
CA LEU A 364 -6.81 12.50 -9.74
C LEU A 364 -6.96 13.08 -8.33
N GLY A 365 -5.89 13.61 -7.74
CA GLY A 365 -5.91 14.23 -6.40
C GLY A 365 -6.79 15.48 -6.32
N PHE A 366 -6.93 16.20 -7.42
CA PHE A 366 -7.91 17.29 -7.56
C PHE A 366 -9.34 16.78 -7.41
N ASP A 367 -9.71 15.68 -8.07
CA ASP A 367 -11.06 15.12 -8.12
C ASP A 367 -11.52 14.58 -6.76
N CYS A 368 -10.58 14.04 -6.00
CA CYS A 368 -10.75 13.67 -4.60
C CYS A 368 -11.16 14.87 -3.73
N PHE A 369 -10.54 16.04 -3.94
CA PHE A 369 -10.80 17.26 -3.16
C PHE A 369 -12.09 17.99 -3.59
N ARG A 370 -12.52 17.79 -4.85
CA ARG A 370 -13.78 18.33 -5.39
C ARG A 370 -15.03 17.82 -4.66
N ALA A 371 -14.97 16.62 -4.08
CA ALA A 371 -16.09 15.97 -3.41
C ALA A 371 -16.46 16.57 -2.03
N VAL A 372 -15.75 17.59 -1.55
CA VAL A 372 -15.88 18.10 -0.16
C VAL A 372 -16.56 19.48 -0.04
N GLY A 373 -17.07 20.06 -1.15
CA GLY A 373 -18.08 21.14 -1.18
C GLY A 373 -17.76 22.52 -0.55
N ALA A 374 -17.41 23.54 -1.35
CA ALA A 374 -17.19 24.93 -0.90
C ALA A 374 -18.05 25.95 -1.72
N PRO A 375 -18.58 27.11 -1.24
CA PRO A 375 -19.80 27.81 -1.76
C PRO A 375 -19.74 28.65 -3.08
N ASP A 376 -20.92 29.08 -3.62
CA ASP A 376 -21.16 29.59 -5.00
C ASP A 376 -21.17 31.14 -5.20
N GLU A 377 -21.54 31.97 -4.20
CA GLU A 377 -21.60 33.44 -4.35
C GLU A 377 -20.23 34.11 -4.58
N GLU A 378 -19.16 33.55 -4.02
CA GLU A 378 -17.82 34.11 -4.20
C GLU A 378 -17.37 34.02 -5.66
N ALA A 379 -17.79 32.99 -6.39
CA ALA A 379 -17.36 32.79 -7.75
C ALA A 379 -17.94 33.76 -8.77
N GLU A 380 -19.09 34.34 -8.45
CA GLU A 380 -19.66 35.42 -9.26
C GLU A 380 -18.83 36.71 -9.11
N ARG A 381 -18.34 36.99 -7.90
CA ARG A 381 -17.41 38.12 -7.65
C ARG A 381 -16.08 37.95 -8.39
N TRP A 382 -15.60 36.71 -8.46
CA TRP A 382 -14.38 36.34 -9.18
C TRP A 382 -14.49 36.54 -10.69
N ARG A 383 -15.64 36.18 -11.27
CA ARG A 383 -15.95 36.38 -12.68
C ARG A 383 -15.90 37.86 -13.08
N VAL A 384 -16.49 38.73 -12.26
CA VAL A 384 -16.50 40.19 -12.47
C VAL A 384 -15.10 40.80 -12.40
N ARG A 385 -14.29 40.38 -11.41
CA ARG A 385 -12.92 40.88 -11.22
C ARG A 385 -12.00 40.55 -12.41
N CYS A 386 -12.11 39.34 -12.97
CA CYS A 386 -11.33 38.93 -14.14
C CYS A 386 -11.64 39.78 -15.38
N GLY A 387 -12.93 40.07 -15.62
CA GLY A 387 -13.35 40.92 -16.75
C GLY A 387 -12.82 42.36 -16.66
N GLN A 388 -12.68 42.91 -15.45
CA GLN A 388 -12.11 44.26 -15.25
C GLN A 388 -10.61 44.30 -15.58
N LEU A 389 -9.86 43.25 -15.24
CA LEU A 389 -8.43 43.16 -15.53
C LEU A 389 -8.16 43.03 -17.04
N GLU A 390 -8.98 42.25 -17.76
CA GLU A 390 -8.92 42.16 -19.22
C GLU A 390 -9.13 43.53 -19.90
N GLN A 391 -10.11 44.32 -19.41
CA GLN A 391 -10.37 45.66 -19.93
C GLN A 391 -9.20 46.64 -19.67
N GLN A 392 -8.59 46.59 -18.49
CA GLN A 392 -7.46 47.45 -18.14
C GLN A 392 -6.24 47.17 -19.03
N LEU A 393 -5.93 45.90 -19.29
CA LEU A 393 -4.85 45.49 -20.18
C LEU A 393 -5.12 45.85 -21.64
N SER A 394 -6.35 45.65 -22.12
CA SER A 394 -6.74 46.03 -23.49
C SER A 394 -6.66 47.56 -23.69
N ALA A 395 -7.07 48.34 -22.70
CA ALA A 395 -6.93 49.80 -22.71
C ALA A 395 -5.47 50.27 -22.61
N ALA A 396 -4.62 49.53 -21.90
CA ALA A 396 -3.18 49.80 -21.82
C ALA A 396 -2.47 49.51 -23.15
N GLN A 397 -2.81 48.41 -23.83
CA GLN A 397 -2.31 48.12 -25.19
C GLN A 397 -2.69 49.22 -26.19
N LYS A 398 -3.96 49.67 -26.16
CA LYS A 398 -4.45 50.74 -27.05
C LYS A 398 -3.75 52.08 -26.80
N ARG A 399 -3.40 52.39 -25.55
CA ARG A 399 -2.65 53.61 -25.18
C ARG A 399 -1.15 53.54 -25.48
N ALA A 400 -0.61 52.34 -25.72
CA ALA A 400 0.82 52.09 -25.71
C ALA A 400 1.45 51.81 -27.08
N THR A 401 0.76 52.19 -28.17
CA THR A 401 1.37 52.31 -29.51
C THR A 401 2.61 53.23 -29.53
N SER A 402 2.92 53.96 -28.45
CA SER A 402 4.12 54.78 -28.32
C SER A 402 5.10 54.44 -27.16
N ARG A 403 4.80 53.56 -26.19
CA ARG A 403 5.72 53.28 -25.05
C ARG A 403 5.66 51.84 -24.53
N ARG A 404 6.57 50.99 -25.02
CA ARG A 404 6.79 49.58 -24.63
C ARG A 404 6.95 49.34 -23.12
N LYS A 405 7.63 50.23 -22.40
CA LYS A 405 7.91 50.08 -20.95
C LYS A 405 6.65 50.09 -20.08
N SER A 406 5.65 50.90 -20.43
CA SER A 406 4.39 50.97 -19.67
C SER A 406 3.54 49.71 -19.82
N ILE A 407 3.61 49.03 -20.98
CA ILE A 407 2.93 47.75 -21.20
C ILE A 407 3.58 46.65 -20.35
N ILE A 408 4.91 46.61 -20.31
CA ILE A 408 5.66 45.63 -19.52
C ILE A 408 5.30 45.75 -18.02
N GLN A 409 5.23 46.98 -17.49
CA GLN A 409 4.83 47.17 -16.09
C GLN A 409 3.37 46.79 -15.84
N ALA A 410 2.46 47.06 -16.77
CA ALA A 410 1.05 46.67 -16.64
C ALA A 410 0.89 45.14 -16.67
N VAL A 411 1.66 44.44 -17.51
CA VAL A 411 1.69 42.96 -17.54
C VAL A 411 2.14 42.41 -16.20
N ARG A 412 3.24 42.93 -15.64
CA ARG A 412 3.75 42.50 -14.32
C ARG A 412 2.73 42.73 -13.20
N ASN A 413 2.08 43.89 -13.16
CA ASN A 413 1.07 44.18 -12.14
C ASN A 413 -0.15 43.24 -12.23
N VAL A 414 -0.51 42.80 -13.44
CA VAL A 414 -1.58 41.82 -13.61
C VAL A 414 -1.13 40.42 -13.24
N GLU A 415 0.10 40.02 -13.55
CA GLU A 415 0.68 38.74 -13.09
C GLU A 415 0.75 38.66 -11.56
N GLU A 416 1.22 39.72 -10.89
CA GLU A 416 1.22 39.82 -9.43
C GLU A 416 -0.19 39.75 -8.85
N SER A 417 -1.15 40.44 -9.49
CA SER A 417 -2.55 40.37 -9.10
C SER A 417 -3.13 38.97 -9.30
N LEU A 418 -2.81 38.28 -10.41
CA LEU A 418 -3.24 36.90 -10.66
C LEU A 418 -2.70 35.93 -9.62
N MET A 419 -1.42 36.08 -9.27
CA MET A 419 -0.76 35.28 -8.26
C MET A 419 -1.40 35.49 -6.88
N MET A 420 -1.58 36.75 -6.45
CA MET A 420 -2.27 37.10 -5.20
C MET A 420 -3.72 36.61 -5.16
N LEU A 421 -4.38 36.60 -6.31
CA LEU A 421 -5.75 36.14 -6.46
C LEU A 421 -5.84 34.60 -6.30
N GLU A 422 -4.95 33.86 -6.94
CA GLU A 422 -4.87 32.40 -6.85
C GLU A 422 -4.40 31.90 -5.47
N ASP A 423 -3.60 32.71 -4.77
CA ASP A 423 -3.19 32.48 -3.39
C ASP A 423 -4.20 32.95 -2.35
N SER A 424 -5.29 33.59 -2.75
CA SER A 424 -6.26 34.07 -1.77
C SER A 424 -7.03 32.90 -1.14
N ARG A 425 -7.21 32.96 0.18
CA ARG A 425 -8.01 31.98 0.95
C ARG A 425 -9.43 31.81 0.37
N ARG A 426 -9.95 32.84 -0.30
CA ARG A 426 -11.25 32.85 -0.99
C ARG A 426 -11.25 32.09 -2.33
N TRP A 427 -10.16 32.15 -3.11
CA TRP A 427 -10.02 31.33 -4.33
C TRP A 427 -10.08 29.83 -4.04
N ARG A 428 -9.52 29.46 -2.89
CA ARG A 428 -9.44 28.08 -2.41
C ARG A 428 -10.78 27.52 -1.91
N LEU A 429 -11.79 28.36 -1.65
CA LEU A 429 -13.10 27.99 -1.09
C LEU A 429 -14.28 28.11 -2.08
N MET A 430 -14.03 28.25 -3.38
CA MET A 430 -15.11 28.36 -4.39
C MET A 430 -15.72 27.01 -4.84
N HIS A 431 -17.04 26.99 -5.09
CA HIS A 431 -17.78 25.85 -5.66
C HIS A 431 -17.30 25.48 -7.05
N LEU A 432 -17.54 24.23 -7.45
CA LEU A 432 -16.84 23.62 -8.57
C LEU A 432 -17.21 24.17 -9.96
N GLY A 433 -18.50 24.35 -10.26
CA GLY A 433 -18.92 24.93 -11.54
C GLY A 433 -18.48 26.39 -11.70
N SER A 434 -18.42 27.04 -10.56
CA SER A 434 -18.03 28.41 -10.31
C SER A 434 -16.51 28.63 -10.45
N ARG A 435 -15.70 27.75 -9.86
CA ARG A 435 -14.24 27.68 -10.03
C ARG A 435 -13.85 27.22 -11.44
N ARG A 436 -14.61 26.32 -12.09
CA ARG A 436 -14.40 25.96 -13.51
C ARG A 436 -14.62 27.15 -14.46
N ARG A 437 -15.66 27.96 -14.23
CA ARG A 437 -15.92 29.19 -15.01
C ARG A 437 -14.84 30.26 -14.77
N ALA A 438 -14.41 30.43 -13.51
CA ALA A 438 -13.32 31.34 -13.16
C ALA A 438 -11.97 30.86 -13.71
N SER A 439 -11.65 29.58 -13.60
CA SER A 439 -10.43 28.94 -14.13
C SER A 439 -10.37 29.00 -15.66
N LYS A 440 -11.50 28.83 -16.36
CA LYS A 440 -11.55 29.05 -17.82
C LYS A 440 -11.29 30.51 -18.20
N SER A 441 -11.65 31.46 -17.35
CA SER A 441 -11.40 32.89 -17.58
C SER A 441 -9.95 33.26 -17.23
N LEU A 442 -9.40 32.69 -16.14
CA LEU A 442 -7.98 32.81 -15.82
C LEU A 442 -7.08 32.17 -16.87
N GLY A 443 -7.43 30.99 -17.39
CA GLY A 443 -6.69 30.33 -18.46
C GLY A 443 -6.63 31.19 -19.71
N ARG A 444 -7.76 31.77 -20.13
CA ARG A 444 -7.80 32.72 -21.26
C ARG A 444 -6.95 33.97 -21.00
N LEU A 445 -6.96 34.49 -19.78
CA LEU A 445 -6.16 35.64 -19.40
C LEU A 445 -4.66 35.32 -19.38
N ARG A 446 -4.27 34.13 -18.91
CA ARG A 446 -2.88 33.64 -18.94
C ARG A 446 -2.39 33.44 -20.38
N ASP A 447 -3.16 32.75 -21.22
CA ASP A 447 -2.83 32.57 -22.64
C ASP A 447 -2.65 33.91 -23.35
N TRP A 448 -3.46 34.91 -22.96
CA TRP A 448 -3.41 36.24 -23.54
C TRP A 448 -2.20 37.05 -23.05
N VAL A 449 -1.87 36.96 -21.76
CA VAL A 449 -0.64 37.53 -21.17
C VAL A 449 0.60 36.89 -21.80
N GLU A 450 0.61 35.57 -22.00
CA GLU A 450 1.74 34.83 -22.59
C GLU A 450 1.95 35.19 -24.06
N LYS A 451 0.88 35.33 -24.85
CA LYS A 451 0.94 35.86 -26.22
C LYS A 451 1.49 37.28 -26.26
N LEU A 452 1.17 38.10 -25.26
CA LEU A 452 1.70 39.46 -25.12
C LEU A 452 3.18 39.48 -24.76
N ARG A 453 3.59 38.64 -23.82
CA ARG A 453 4.98 38.46 -23.42
C ARG A 453 5.85 38.05 -24.60
N SER A 454 5.38 37.06 -25.36
CA SER A 454 6.00 36.64 -26.63
C SER A 454 6.15 37.80 -27.62
N ARG A 455 5.11 38.62 -27.81
CA ARG A 455 5.17 39.80 -28.70
C ARG A 455 6.05 40.94 -28.19
N LEU A 456 6.20 41.06 -26.87
CA LEU A 456 6.98 42.11 -26.21
C LEU A 456 8.42 41.66 -25.90
N GLY A 457 8.76 40.38 -26.07
CA GLY A 457 10.07 39.79 -25.82
C GLY A 457 10.48 39.76 -24.35
N ILE A 458 9.56 39.43 -23.44
CA ILE A 458 9.77 39.38 -21.97
C ILE A 458 9.20 38.12 -21.31
#